data_AF-Q5WV46-F1
#
_entry.id   AF-Q5WV46-F1
#
_cell.length_a   1.000
_cell.length_b   1.000
_cell.length_c   1.000
_cell.angle_alpha   90.00
_cell.angle_beta   90.00
_cell.angle_gamma   90.00
#
_symmetry.space_group_name_H-M   'P 1'
#
loop_
_entity.id
_entity.type
_entity.pdbx_description
1 polymer ?
#
loop_
_entity_poly.entity_id
_entity_poly.type
_entity_poly.pdbx_seq_one_letter_code
_entity_poly.pdbx_strand_id
1 'polypeptide(L)'
;MKKTDSGFILLMTLCITFLMSLLVLASLQLIFLQYKALNSQETFHQNFYQLEHWMMRLARSPLLYAGMDCYVQKDYGANKIANELVNNKGCLLILNQKKYRYFIEDLNEFSCLVLNKDGQKYASHHFRFTVLQDEEHGESAIMQLRFIKLGSNLSSCPEEEIQVKEGVSSWRYLPDYKNFEILTG
;
A
#
# COMPACT_ATOMS: atom_id res chain seq x y z
N MET A 1 38.31 -56.58 -22.09
CA MET A 1 38.25 -55.17 -21.65
C MET A 1 39.37 -54.93 -20.64
N LYS A 2 40.20 -53.91 -20.84
CA LYS A 2 41.33 -53.63 -19.93
C LYS A 2 40.76 -53.06 -18.62
N LYS A 3 41.38 -53.40 -17.47
CA LYS A 3 40.95 -52.90 -16.14
C LYS A 3 40.82 -51.37 -16.07
N THR A 4 41.53 -50.64 -16.93
CA THR A 4 41.47 -49.18 -17.11
C THR A 4 40.11 -48.68 -17.62
N ASP A 5 39.44 -49.44 -18.50
CA ASP A 5 38.19 -49.01 -19.14
C ASP A 5 37.02 -49.07 -18.15
N SER A 6 37.03 -50.05 -17.24
CA SER A 6 36.02 -50.19 -16.20
C SER A 6 36.11 -49.09 -15.13
N GLY A 7 37.32 -48.64 -14.79
CA GLY A 7 37.53 -47.53 -13.86
C GLY A 7 37.06 -46.20 -14.44
N PHE A 8 37.30 -45.97 -15.73
CA PHE A 8 36.81 -44.78 -16.43
C PHE A 8 35.28 -44.72 -16.50
N ILE A 9 34.62 -45.85 -16.79
CA ILE A 9 33.15 -45.94 -16.79
C ILE A 9 32.57 -45.66 -15.40
N LEU A 10 33.19 -46.20 -14.34
CA LEU A 10 32.77 -45.92 -12.96
C LEU A 10 32.95 -44.44 -12.60
N LEU A 11 34.06 -43.82 -12.98
CA LEU A 11 34.30 -42.40 -12.71
C LEU A 11 33.29 -41.50 -13.44
N MET A 12 33.02 -41.77 -14.72
CA MET A 12 32.06 -40.99 -15.50
C MET A 12 30.63 -41.14 -14.96
N THR A 13 30.23 -42.35 -14.56
CA THR A 13 28.92 -42.57 -13.92
C THR A 13 28.82 -41.83 -12.59
N LEU A 14 29.86 -41.83 -11.76
CA LEU A 14 29.91 -41.03 -10.53
C LEU A 14 29.79 -39.53 -10.82
N CYS A 15 30.54 -39.00 -11.79
CA CYS A 15 30.45 -37.60 -12.19
C CYS A 15 29.04 -37.22 -12.67
N ILE A 16 28.42 -38.06 -13.51
CA ILE A 16 27.06 -37.83 -13.99
C ILE A 16 26.06 -37.87 -12.83
N THR A 17 26.15 -38.86 -11.92
CA THR A 17 25.24 -38.95 -10.76
C THR A 17 25.40 -37.76 -9.81
N PHE A 18 26.62 -37.26 -9.62
CA PHE A 18 26.89 -36.07 -8.83
C PHE A 18 26.29 -34.81 -9.48
N LEU A 19 26.48 -34.63 -10.80
CA LEU A 19 25.86 -33.53 -11.54
C LEU A 19 24.34 -33.56 -11.47
N MET A 20 23.74 -34.75 -11.62
CA MET A 20 22.29 -34.92 -11.49
C MET A 20 21.80 -34.61 -10.06
N SER A 21 22.57 -35.00 -9.04
CA SER A 21 22.24 -34.71 -7.64
C SER A 21 22.30 -33.21 -7.34
N LEU A 22 23.32 -32.51 -7.85
CA LEU A 22 23.42 -31.05 -7.74
C LEU A 22 22.28 -30.35 -8.46
N LEU A 23 21.91 -30.81 -9.66
CA LEU A 23 20.79 -30.27 -10.41
C LEU A 23 19.47 -30.40 -9.64
N VAL A 24 19.21 -31.58 -9.07
CA VAL A 24 18.02 -31.82 -8.24
C VAL A 24 18.01 -30.90 -7.01
N LEU A 25 19.16 -30.74 -6.33
CA LEU A 25 19.26 -29.86 -5.17
C LEU A 25 18.98 -28.40 -5.56
N ALA A 26 19.54 -27.94 -6.67
CA ALA A 26 19.29 -26.59 -7.19
C ALA A 26 17.82 -26.38 -7.58
N SER A 27 17.18 -27.38 -8.20
CA SER A 27 15.75 -27.33 -8.52
C SER A 27 14.88 -27.24 -7.27
N LEU A 28 15.19 -28.00 -6.22
CA LEU A 28 14.47 -27.92 -4.94
C LEU A 28 14.63 -26.55 -4.28
N GLN A 29 15.83 -25.99 -4.29
CA GLN A 29 16.07 -24.63 -3.76
C GLN A 29 15.27 -23.58 -4.53
N LEU A 30 15.21 -23.69 -5.87
CA LEU A 30 14.42 -22.79 -6.70
C LEU A 30 12.93 -22.87 -6.38
N ILE A 31 12.37 -24.08 -6.24
CA ILE A 31 10.96 -24.28 -5.87
C ILE A 31 10.68 -23.66 -4.50
N PHE A 32 11.57 -23.86 -3.53
CA PHE A 32 11.41 -23.28 -2.19
C PHE A 32 11.43 -21.76 -2.21
N LEU A 33 12.32 -21.16 -3.01
CA LEU A 33 12.40 -19.71 -3.18
C LEU A 33 11.13 -19.16 -3.86
N GLN A 34 10.64 -19.83 -4.91
CA GLN A 34 9.39 -19.47 -5.58
C GLN A 34 8.19 -19.55 -4.64
N TYR A 35 8.10 -20.60 -3.84
CA TYR A 35 7.04 -20.75 -2.85
C TYR A 35 7.06 -19.62 -1.82
N LYS A 36 8.24 -19.26 -1.30
CA LYS A 36 8.39 -18.12 -0.38
C LYS A 36 7.96 -16.81 -1.02
N ALA A 37 8.35 -16.56 -2.27
CA ALA A 37 7.98 -15.36 -3.00
C ALA A 37 6.45 -15.27 -3.21
N LEU A 38 5.80 -16.38 -3.59
CA LEU A 38 4.34 -16.44 -3.74
C LEU A 38 3.61 -16.16 -2.42
N ASN A 39 4.02 -16.79 -1.32
CA ASN A 39 3.41 -16.53 -0.02
C ASN A 39 3.58 -15.07 0.45
N SER A 40 4.74 -14.47 0.17
CA SER A 40 4.97 -13.04 0.46
C SER A 40 4.05 -12.15 -0.39
N GLN A 41 3.90 -12.47 -1.68
CA GLN A 41 3.01 -11.73 -2.57
C GLN A 41 1.54 -11.85 -2.16
N GLU A 42 1.09 -13.04 -1.78
CA GLU A 42 -0.26 -13.26 -1.22
C GLU A 42 -0.51 -12.40 0.02
N THR A 43 0.44 -12.40 0.96
CA THR A 43 0.34 -11.58 2.19
C THR A 43 0.27 -10.09 1.86
N PHE A 44 1.13 -9.61 0.96
CA PHE A 44 1.12 -8.23 0.49
C PHE A 44 -0.23 -7.85 -0.12
N HIS A 45 -0.76 -8.72 -0.98
CA HIS A 45 -2.04 -8.52 -1.66
C HIS A 45 -3.17 -8.42 -0.63
N GLN A 46 -3.26 -9.36 0.30
CA GLN A 46 -4.28 -9.37 1.35
C GLN A 46 -4.24 -8.12 2.23
N ASN A 47 -3.04 -7.69 2.65
CA ASN A 47 -2.88 -6.46 3.44
C ASN A 47 -3.32 -5.21 2.67
N PHE A 48 -2.95 -5.11 1.38
CA PHE A 48 -3.38 -4.02 0.52
C PHE A 48 -4.91 -3.94 0.42
N TYR A 49 -5.60 -5.04 0.08
CA TYR A 49 -7.06 -5.02 -0.08
C TYR A 49 -7.80 -4.75 1.23
N GLN A 50 -7.28 -5.23 2.36
CA GLN A 50 -7.85 -4.90 3.67
C GLN A 50 -7.78 -3.39 3.92
N LEU A 51 -6.61 -2.78 3.72
CA LEU A 51 -6.42 -1.34 3.89
C LEU A 51 -7.28 -0.54 2.91
N GLU A 52 -7.31 -0.93 1.63
CA GLU A 52 -8.13 -0.31 0.59
C GLU A 52 -9.61 -0.32 1.00
N HIS A 53 -10.14 -1.48 1.36
CA HIS A 53 -11.53 -1.64 1.78
C HIS A 53 -11.88 -0.72 2.95
N TRP A 54 -11.02 -0.65 3.97
CA TRP A 54 -11.24 0.19 5.14
C TRP A 54 -11.15 1.68 4.84
N MET A 55 -10.15 2.11 4.07
CA MET A 55 -10.05 3.50 3.64
C MET A 55 -11.24 3.92 2.80
N MET A 56 -11.73 3.06 1.90
CA MET A 56 -12.91 3.36 1.11
C MET A 56 -14.16 3.51 1.97
N ARG A 57 -14.29 2.69 3.02
CA ARG A 57 -15.37 2.82 4.00
C ARG A 57 -15.27 4.13 4.80
N LEU A 58 -14.07 4.51 5.24
CA LEU A 58 -13.81 5.79 5.90
C LEU A 58 -14.14 6.95 4.97
N ALA A 59 -13.64 6.95 3.74
CA ALA A 59 -13.86 8.00 2.77
C ALA A 59 -15.34 8.23 2.44
N ARG A 60 -16.13 7.16 2.37
CA ARG A 60 -17.57 7.24 2.08
C ARG A 60 -18.43 7.62 3.29
N SER A 61 -17.89 7.57 4.51
CA SER A 61 -18.67 7.74 5.74
C SER A 61 -18.12 8.87 6.62
N PRO A 62 -18.43 10.15 6.30
CA PRO A 62 -17.98 11.32 7.08
C PRO A 62 -18.28 11.23 8.58
N LEU A 63 -19.39 10.58 8.94
CA LEU A 63 -19.82 10.36 10.32
C LEU A 63 -18.80 9.56 11.15
N LEU A 64 -17.91 8.79 10.51
CA LEU A 64 -16.90 7.98 11.21
C LEU A 64 -15.73 8.81 11.73
N TYR A 65 -15.58 10.07 11.30
CA TYR A 65 -14.44 10.90 11.66
C TYR A 65 -14.79 12.36 11.94
N ALA A 66 -16.02 12.79 11.67
CA ALA A 66 -16.49 14.13 12.00
C ALA A 66 -16.36 14.40 13.51
N GLY A 67 -15.60 15.44 13.87
CA GLY A 67 -15.40 15.84 15.27
C GLY A 67 -14.37 15.02 16.05
N MET A 68 -13.61 14.14 15.40
CA MET A 68 -12.50 13.41 16.02
C MET A 68 -11.18 14.15 15.86
N ASP A 69 -10.27 14.00 16.82
CA ASP A 69 -8.93 14.60 16.80
C ASP A 69 -8.04 14.11 15.63
N CYS A 70 -8.44 13.03 14.96
CA CYS A 70 -7.77 12.52 13.76
C CYS A 70 -8.21 13.20 12.46
N TYR A 71 -9.17 14.13 12.50
CA TYR A 71 -9.53 14.97 11.37
C TYR A 71 -8.87 16.35 11.52
N VAL A 72 -8.10 16.75 10.51
CA VAL A 72 -7.37 18.03 10.52
C VAL A 72 -7.67 18.84 9.27
N GLN A 73 -8.04 20.10 9.45
CA GLN A 73 -8.26 21.06 8.37
C GLN A 73 -6.98 21.78 7.97
N LYS A 74 -5.96 20.99 7.63
CA LYS A 74 -4.64 21.49 7.23
C LYS A 74 -3.88 20.41 6.47
N ASP A 75 -3.18 20.80 5.41
CA ASP A 75 -2.20 19.94 4.74
C ASP A 75 -0.88 19.94 5.55
N TYR A 76 -0.62 18.88 6.29
CA TYR A 76 0.63 18.67 7.03
C TYR A 76 1.70 17.97 6.19
N GLY A 77 1.31 17.43 5.03
CA GLY A 77 2.16 16.63 4.16
C GLY A 77 2.07 15.12 4.44
N ALA A 78 2.04 14.33 3.36
CA ALA A 78 1.80 12.89 3.42
C ALA A 78 2.86 12.14 4.25
N ASN A 79 4.13 12.49 4.12
CA ASN A 79 5.20 11.84 4.88
C ASN A 79 5.14 12.17 6.38
N LYS A 80 4.75 13.41 6.72
CA LYS A 80 4.62 13.84 8.11
C LYS A 80 3.51 13.06 8.82
N ILE A 81 2.34 12.94 8.20
CA ILE A 81 1.24 12.15 8.80
C ILE A 81 1.60 10.68 8.94
N ALA A 82 2.32 10.09 7.96
CA ALA A 82 2.83 8.74 8.10
C ALA A 82 3.72 8.57 9.34
N ASN A 83 4.67 9.50 9.56
CA ASN A 83 5.52 9.53 10.75
C ASN A 83 4.69 9.67 12.05
N GLU A 84 3.67 10.54 12.05
CA GLU A 84 2.82 10.74 13.24
C GLU A 84 2.05 9.47 13.62
N LEU A 85 1.54 8.72 12.64
CA LEU A 85 0.85 7.44 12.89
C LEU A 85 1.79 6.39 13.50
N VAL A 86 3.02 6.32 13.00
CA VAL A 86 4.05 5.39 13.50
C VAL A 86 4.44 5.75 14.94
N ASN A 87 4.44 7.04 15.28
CA ASN A 87 4.64 7.53 16.64
C ASN A 87 3.36 7.45 17.51
N ASN A 88 2.48 6.50 17.22
CA ASN A 88 1.26 6.21 18.00
C ASN A 88 0.26 7.36 18.10
N LYS A 89 0.29 8.34 17.19
CA LYS A 89 -0.75 9.37 17.09
C LYS A 89 -1.88 8.95 16.14
N GLY A 90 -2.94 9.73 16.13
CA GLY A 90 -4.14 9.48 15.32
C GLY A 90 -5.18 8.62 16.04
N CYS A 91 -6.30 8.40 15.36
CA CYS A 91 -7.39 7.60 15.91
C CYS A 91 -7.09 6.12 15.76
N LEU A 92 -7.45 5.33 16.77
CA LEU A 92 -7.32 3.88 16.77
C LEU A 92 -8.63 3.23 16.36
N LEU A 93 -8.53 2.24 15.48
CA LEU A 93 -9.62 1.39 15.03
C LEU A 93 -9.18 -0.07 15.17
N ILE A 94 -9.93 -0.87 15.92
CA ILE A 94 -9.62 -2.29 16.13
C ILE A 94 -10.65 -3.12 15.36
N LEU A 95 -10.17 -3.95 14.43
CA LEU A 95 -11.01 -4.75 13.53
C LEU A 95 -10.38 -6.11 13.32
N ASN A 96 -11.16 -7.18 13.51
CA ASN A 96 -10.69 -8.57 13.34
C ASN A 96 -9.36 -8.85 14.05
N GLN A 97 -9.21 -8.36 15.29
CA GLN A 97 -7.98 -8.45 16.10
C GLN A 97 -6.76 -7.68 15.56
N LYS A 98 -6.90 -6.96 14.45
CA LYS A 98 -5.88 -6.04 13.92
C LYS A 98 -6.14 -4.62 14.41
N LYS A 99 -5.05 -3.90 14.69
CA LYS A 99 -5.07 -2.49 15.09
C LYS A 99 -4.77 -1.63 13.86
N TYR A 100 -5.58 -0.62 13.64
CA TYR A 100 -5.40 0.37 12.59
C TYR A 100 -5.33 1.75 13.22
N ARG A 101 -4.33 2.55 12.85
CA ARG A 101 -4.28 3.97 13.21
C ARG A 101 -4.55 4.80 11.98
N TYR A 102 -5.29 5.89 12.12
CA TYR A 102 -5.61 6.73 10.97
C TYR A 102 -5.63 8.23 11.27
N PHE A 103 -5.36 8.99 10.21
CA PHE A 103 -5.47 10.44 10.12
C PHE A 103 -6.16 10.82 8.81
N ILE A 104 -6.91 11.91 8.87
CA ILE A 104 -7.66 12.44 7.74
C ILE A 104 -7.33 13.92 7.63
N GLU A 105 -6.71 14.29 6.52
CA GLU A 105 -6.43 15.67 6.20
C GLU A 105 -7.48 16.17 5.21
N ASP A 106 -8.15 17.25 5.59
CA ASP A 106 -8.95 18.03 4.69
C ASP A 106 -8.02 19.00 3.94
N LEU A 107 -7.85 18.74 2.64
CA LEU A 107 -6.99 19.53 1.76
C LEU A 107 -7.73 20.72 1.14
N ASN A 108 -8.97 20.97 1.58
CA ASN A 108 -9.85 22.04 1.11
C ASN A 108 -10.29 21.87 -0.36
N GLU A 109 -10.98 22.89 -0.86
CA GLU A 109 -11.50 22.97 -2.22
C GLU A 109 -10.46 23.47 -3.24
N PHE A 110 -10.55 22.95 -4.45
CA PHE A 110 -9.73 23.33 -5.60
C PHE A 110 -10.66 23.82 -6.71
N SER A 111 -10.67 25.13 -6.96
CA SER A 111 -11.61 25.75 -7.91
C SER A 111 -11.34 25.40 -9.37
N CYS A 112 -10.09 25.15 -9.75
CA CYS A 112 -9.73 24.79 -11.12
C CYS A 112 -9.84 23.29 -11.44
N LEU A 113 -10.10 22.47 -10.42
CA LEU A 113 -10.40 21.05 -10.59
C LEU A 113 -11.92 20.89 -10.48
N VAL A 114 -12.58 20.76 -11.63
CA VAL A 114 -14.04 20.94 -11.71
C VAL A 114 -14.75 19.59 -11.79
N LEU A 115 -15.78 19.44 -10.98
CA LEU A 115 -16.75 18.34 -11.08
C LEU A 115 -17.98 18.81 -11.83
N ASN A 116 -18.46 18.01 -12.79
CA ASN A 116 -19.73 18.27 -13.47
C ASN A 116 -20.78 17.29 -12.97
N LYS A 117 -21.87 17.81 -12.39
CA LYS A 117 -22.99 17.03 -11.88
C LYS A 117 -24.29 17.69 -12.32
N ASP A 118 -25.13 16.92 -13.00
CA ASP A 118 -26.43 17.38 -13.52
C ASP A 118 -26.35 18.67 -14.37
N GLY A 119 -25.24 18.83 -15.11
CA GLY A 119 -24.98 20.00 -15.97
C GLY A 119 -24.46 21.23 -15.24
N GLN A 120 -24.25 21.16 -13.93
CA GLN A 120 -23.68 22.23 -13.11
C GLN A 120 -22.22 21.94 -12.74
N LYS A 121 -21.41 23.00 -12.69
CA LYS A 121 -19.99 22.94 -12.32
C LYS A 121 -19.80 23.22 -10.83
N TYR A 122 -19.03 22.36 -10.19
CA TYR A 122 -18.67 22.43 -8.78
C TYR A 122 -17.16 22.40 -8.62
N ALA A 123 -16.64 23.09 -7.61
CA ALA A 123 -15.25 22.90 -7.18
C ALA A 123 -15.08 21.49 -6.60
N SER A 124 -13.88 20.92 -6.72
CA SER A 124 -13.57 19.64 -6.08
C SER A 124 -13.07 19.85 -4.66
N HIS A 125 -13.63 19.11 -3.70
CA HIS A 125 -13.15 19.08 -2.31
C HIS A 125 -12.23 17.88 -2.13
N HIS A 126 -10.99 18.09 -1.69
CA HIS A 126 -10.01 17.00 -1.58
C HIS A 126 -9.75 16.61 -0.14
N PHE A 127 -9.63 15.30 0.08
CA PHE A 127 -9.24 14.71 1.35
C PHE A 127 -8.03 13.81 1.13
N ARG A 128 -7.17 13.69 2.14
CA ARG A 128 -6.14 12.65 2.22
C ARG A 128 -6.40 11.79 3.45
N PHE A 129 -6.72 10.53 3.21
CA PHE A 129 -6.83 9.50 4.24
C PHE A 129 -5.47 8.81 4.35
N THR A 130 -4.93 8.69 5.56
CA THR A 130 -3.74 7.88 5.83
C THR A 130 -4.11 6.86 6.89
N VAL A 131 -3.86 5.58 6.62
CA VAL A 131 -4.11 4.47 7.53
C VAL A 131 -2.83 3.65 7.69
N LEU A 132 -2.46 3.37 8.92
CA LEU A 132 -1.41 2.45 9.33
C LEU A 132 -2.07 1.18 9.86
N GLN A 133 -1.71 0.03 9.33
CA GLN A 133 -1.97 -1.27 9.95
C GLN A 133 -0.83 -1.57 10.93
N ASP A 134 -1.17 -1.58 12.21
CA ASP A 134 -0.26 -1.83 13.32
C ASP A 134 -0.35 -3.32 13.70
N GLU A 135 0.63 -4.11 13.27
CA GLU A 135 0.76 -5.51 13.65
C GLU A 135 1.85 -5.68 14.72
N GLU A 136 1.48 -6.23 15.89
CA GLU A 136 2.42 -6.51 17.00
C GLU A 136 3.54 -7.48 16.61
N HIS A 137 3.30 -8.35 15.61
CA HIS A 137 4.22 -9.42 15.21
C HIS A 137 4.41 -9.53 13.69
N GLY A 138 4.11 -8.47 12.93
CA GLY A 138 4.14 -8.47 11.46
C GLY A 138 4.69 -7.18 10.84
N GLU A 139 4.67 -7.13 9.51
CA GLU A 139 5.09 -5.95 8.74
C GLU A 139 4.01 -4.86 8.83
N SER A 140 4.36 -3.72 9.42
CA SER A 140 3.48 -2.56 9.51
C SER A 140 3.38 -1.90 8.14
N ALA A 141 2.16 -1.77 7.63
CA ALA A 141 1.90 -1.19 6.32
C ALA A 141 1.11 0.12 6.44
N ILE A 142 1.48 1.10 5.61
CA ILE A 142 0.76 2.38 5.50
C ILE A 142 0.11 2.49 4.13
N MET A 143 -1.14 2.91 4.10
CA MET A 143 -1.84 3.29 2.87
C MET A 143 -2.32 4.73 2.95
N GLN A 144 -2.15 5.45 1.85
CA GLN A 144 -2.59 6.82 1.68
C GLN A 144 -3.52 6.90 0.48
N LEU A 145 -4.64 7.60 0.64
CA LEU A 145 -5.66 7.76 -0.38
C LEU A 145 -6.03 9.23 -0.51
N ARG A 146 -5.86 9.80 -1.70
CA ARG A 146 -6.46 11.09 -2.03
C ARG A 146 -7.84 10.86 -2.63
N PHE A 147 -8.86 11.43 -1.99
CA PHE A 147 -10.25 11.28 -2.38
C PHE A 147 -10.86 12.64 -2.69
N ILE A 148 -11.59 12.71 -3.79
CA ILE A 148 -12.31 13.89 -4.27
C ILE A 148 -13.79 13.72 -3.95
N LYS A 149 -14.40 14.74 -3.38
CA LYS A 149 -15.85 14.88 -3.20
C LYS A 149 -16.34 16.13 -3.90
N LEU A 150 -17.65 16.18 -4.10
CA LEU A 150 -18.33 17.40 -4.51
C LEU A 150 -18.10 18.51 -3.47
N GLY A 151 -17.52 19.63 -3.90
CA GLY A 151 -17.39 20.84 -3.10
C GLY A 151 -18.51 21.83 -3.38
N SER A 152 -18.22 23.10 -3.11
CA SER A 152 -19.11 24.23 -3.35
C SER A 152 -19.33 24.52 -4.84
N ASN A 153 -20.34 25.33 -5.13
CA ASN A 153 -20.60 25.82 -6.49
C ASN A 153 -19.38 26.58 -7.01
N LEU A 154 -19.00 26.31 -8.26
CA LEU A 154 -17.83 26.96 -8.85
C LEU A 154 -18.09 28.47 -9.00
N SER A 155 -17.31 29.29 -8.30
CA SER A 155 -17.41 30.75 -8.33
C SER A 155 -16.49 31.38 -9.37
N SER A 156 -15.19 31.07 -9.32
CA SER A 156 -14.22 31.39 -10.38
C SER A 156 -12.98 30.48 -10.29
N CYS A 157 -12.40 30.17 -11.44
CA CYS A 157 -11.09 29.53 -11.55
C CYS A 157 -10.14 30.53 -12.25
N PRO A 158 -8.99 30.89 -11.66
CA PRO A 158 -8.02 31.80 -12.27
C PRO A 158 -7.22 31.17 -13.44
N GLU A 159 -7.27 29.86 -13.59
CA GLU A 159 -6.49 29.08 -14.56
C GLU A 159 -7.41 28.32 -15.53
N GLU A 160 -6.86 27.40 -16.32
CA GLU A 160 -7.65 26.49 -17.14
C GLU A 160 -8.41 25.50 -16.25
N GLU A 161 -9.72 25.37 -16.50
CA GLU A 161 -10.54 24.40 -15.80
C GLU A 161 -10.22 22.97 -16.26
N ILE A 162 -9.83 22.10 -15.33
CA ILE A 162 -9.59 20.69 -15.57
C ILE A 162 -10.74 19.88 -15.00
N GLN A 163 -11.45 19.15 -15.85
CA GLN A 163 -12.53 18.29 -15.39
C GLN A 163 -11.97 17.05 -14.65
N VAL A 164 -12.42 16.83 -13.42
CA VAL A 164 -12.10 15.67 -12.60
C VAL A 164 -13.35 14.85 -12.31
N LYS A 165 -13.16 13.65 -11.73
CA LYS A 165 -14.26 12.78 -11.28
C LYS A 165 -14.24 12.69 -9.76
N GLU A 166 -15.43 12.52 -9.19
CA GLU A 166 -15.58 12.19 -7.77
C GLU A 166 -15.00 10.78 -7.50
N GLY A 167 -14.35 10.59 -6.35
CA GLY A 167 -13.76 9.32 -5.96
C GLY A 167 -12.25 9.39 -5.73
N VAL A 168 -11.58 8.26 -5.90
CA VAL A 168 -10.13 8.14 -5.69
C VAL A 168 -9.37 8.88 -6.78
N SER A 169 -8.56 9.86 -6.39
CA SER A 169 -7.68 10.60 -7.30
C SER A 169 -6.29 9.99 -7.37
N SER A 170 -5.73 9.57 -6.23
CA SER A 170 -4.44 8.90 -6.17
C SER A 170 -4.32 8.07 -4.89
N TRP A 171 -3.37 7.15 -4.89
CA TRP A 171 -3.06 6.35 -3.71
C TRP A 171 -1.56 6.07 -3.63
N ARG A 172 -1.10 5.74 -2.42
CA ARG A 172 0.26 5.27 -2.14
C ARG A 172 0.20 4.16 -1.11
N TYR A 173 0.93 3.08 -1.35
CA TYR A 173 1.04 1.96 -0.43
C TYR A 173 2.51 1.75 -0.04
N LEU A 174 2.75 1.64 1.26
CA LEU A 174 4.06 1.44 1.87
C LEU A 174 3.98 0.14 2.69
N PRO A 175 4.38 -1.01 2.10
CA PRO A 175 4.17 -2.33 2.70
C PRO A 175 5.01 -2.57 3.96
N ASP A 176 6.15 -1.88 4.08
CA ASP A 176 7.08 -2.02 5.20
C ASP A 176 7.65 -0.65 5.56
N TYR A 177 6.88 0.12 6.33
CA TYR A 177 7.26 1.50 6.64
C TYR A 177 8.50 1.61 7.52
N LYS A 178 8.79 0.60 8.37
CA LYS A 178 9.95 0.62 9.26
C LYS A 178 11.27 0.70 8.48
N ASN A 179 11.30 0.11 7.29
CA ASN A 179 12.45 0.20 6.40
C ASN A 179 12.53 1.53 5.61
N PHE A 180 11.48 2.35 5.59
CA PHE A 180 11.48 3.65 4.91
C PHE A 180 12.09 4.79 5.73
N GLU A 181 12.09 4.73 7.07
CA GLU A 181 12.76 5.73 7.93
C GLU A 181 14.27 5.83 7.63
N ILE A 182 14.88 4.74 7.14
CA ILE A 182 16.31 4.69 6.78
C ILE A 182 16.62 5.44 5.48
N LEU A 183 15.63 5.69 4.62
CA LEU A 183 15.84 6.25 3.27
C LEU A 183 15.48 7.74 3.15
N THR A 184 14.94 8.35 4.20
CA THR A 184 14.55 9.78 4.21
C THR A 184 15.11 10.57 5.40
N GLY A 185 16.02 9.97 6.18
CA GLY A 185 16.80 10.63 7.23
C GLY A 185 18.06 11.28 6.68
#